data_AF-A0A845RXT8-F1
#
_entry.id   AF-A0A845RXT8-F1
#
_cell.length_a   1.000
_cell.length_b   1.000
_cell.length_c   1.000
_cell.angle_alpha   90.00
_cell.angle_beta   90.00
_cell.angle_gamma   90.00
#
_symmetry.space_group_name_H-M   'P 1'
#
loop_
_entity.id
_entity.type
_entity.pdbx_description
1 polymer ?
#
loop_
_entity_poly.entity_id
_entity_poly.type
_entity_poly.pdbx_seq_one_letter_code
_entity_poly.pdbx_strand_id
1 'polypeptide(L)'
;MSKFFRNSLSEIKDICIPLYKILIPFIFIIKILEEIGIVKIISNLFEPIVQLLGLPAELGIVWVTAIIINVYAAIILFINIVPSLDLTVAQVTVLTLVILIAHNILVESAISRAAGVSFFYASILRIGIAFLAGYILYRIYFYFGFLQEKFSLVLEQRVIAT
;
A
#
# COMPACT_ATOMS: atom_id res chain seq x y z
N MET A 1 -29.45 -31.68 -2.34
CA MET A 1 -28.15 -31.27 -1.76
C MET A 1 -27.00 -31.29 -2.77
N SER A 2 -26.74 -32.39 -3.49
CA SER A 2 -25.60 -32.53 -4.42
C SER A 2 -25.58 -31.50 -5.57
N LYS A 3 -26.75 -31.14 -6.11
CA LYS A 3 -26.88 -30.14 -7.19
C LYS A 3 -26.51 -28.71 -6.73
N PHE A 4 -26.80 -28.38 -5.46
CA PHE A 4 -26.43 -27.09 -4.86
C PHE A 4 -24.90 -26.97 -4.77
N PHE A 5 -24.23 -27.95 -4.16
CA PHE A 5 -22.76 -27.96 -4.06
C PHE A 5 -22.07 -27.96 -5.43
N ARG A 6 -22.63 -28.68 -6.42
CA ARG A 6 -22.07 -28.70 -7.78
C ARG A 6 -22.17 -27.33 -8.46
N ASN A 7 -23.28 -26.62 -8.27
CA ASN A 7 -23.47 -25.28 -8.82
C ASN A 7 -22.51 -24.28 -8.16
N SER A 8 -22.43 -24.26 -6.82
CA SER A 8 -21.51 -23.37 -6.10
C SER A 8 -20.04 -23.63 -6.48
N LEU A 9 -19.63 -24.88 -6.67
CA LEU A 9 -18.28 -25.19 -7.13
C LEU A 9 -18.01 -24.72 -8.56
N SER A 10 -19.03 -24.69 -9.43
CA SER A 10 -18.89 -24.14 -10.78
C SER A 10 -18.67 -22.62 -10.70
N GLU A 11 -19.52 -21.92 -9.95
CA GLU A 11 -19.42 -20.46 -9.77
C GLU A 11 -18.07 -20.04 -9.17
N ILE A 12 -17.59 -20.78 -8.16
CA ILE A 12 -16.25 -20.55 -7.59
C ILE A 12 -15.17 -20.68 -8.66
N LYS A 13 -15.23 -21.73 -9.49
CA LYS A 13 -14.25 -21.92 -10.57
C LYS A 13 -14.31 -20.80 -11.59
N ASP A 14 -15.51 -20.36 -11.96
CA ASP A 14 -15.73 -19.31 -12.95
C ASP A 14 -15.17 -17.95 -12.48
N ILE A 15 -15.07 -17.72 -11.17
CA ILE A 15 -14.47 -16.51 -10.58
C ILE A 15 -12.95 -16.70 -10.32
N CYS A 16 -12.56 -17.80 -9.66
CA CYS A 16 -11.19 -18.02 -9.24
C CYS A 16 -10.22 -18.24 -10.42
N ILE A 17 -10.65 -18.93 -11.48
CA ILE A 17 -9.76 -19.24 -12.62
C ILE A 17 -9.31 -17.95 -13.34
N PRO A 18 -10.21 -17.02 -13.72
CA PRO A 18 -9.80 -15.73 -14.27
C PRO A 18 -8.90 -14.92 -13.32
N LEU A 19 -9.23 -14.88 -12.02
CA LEU A 19 -8.41 -14.18 -11.02
C LEU A 19 -6.98 -14.73 -10.97
N TYR A 20 -6.81 -16.06 -10.88
CA TYR A 20 -5.48 -16.66 -10.86
C TYR A 20 -4.69 -16.43 -12.15
N LYS A 21 -5.37 -16.45 -13.31
CA LYS A 21 -4.75 -16.14 -14.61
C LYS A 21 -4.21 -14.70 -14.67
N ILE A 22 -4.77 -13.78 -13.90
CA ILE A 22 -4.30 -12.40 -13.79
C ILE A 22 -3.22 -12.28 -12.69
N LEU A 23 -3.51 -12.81 -11.50
CA LEU A 23 -2.66 -12.67 -10.32
C LEU A 23 -1.28 -13.30 -10.50
N ILE A 24 -1.22 -14.55 -10.99
CA ILE A 24 0.02 -15.32 -11.04
C ILE A 24 1.06 -14.62 -11.93
N PRO A 25 0.76 -14.23 -13.19
CA PRO A 25 1.73 -13.50 -14.03
C PRO A 25 2.17 -12.18 -13.41
N PHE A 26 1.25 -11.41 -12.82
CA PHE A 26 1.58 -10.13 -12.20
C PHE A 26 2.52 -10.30 -11.00
N ILE A 27 2.32 -11.33 -10.17
CA ILE A 27 3.23 -11.62 -9.04
C ILE A 27 4.65 -11.88 -9.54
N PHE A 28 4.83 -12.65 -10.62
CA PHE A 28 6.16 -12.85 -11.22
C PHE A 28 6.77 -11.55 -11.75
N ILE A 29 5.99 -10.74 -12.46
CA ILE A 29 6.45 -9.44 -12.98
C ILE A 29 6.88 -8.53 -11.83
N ILE A 30 6.05 -8.40 -10.79
CA ILE A 30 6.33 -7.60 -9.61
C ILE A 30 7.59 -8.09 -8.91
N LYS A 31 7.78 -9.41 -8.78
CA LYS A 31 8.98 -9.97 -8.17
C LYS A 31 10.24 -9.64 -8.97
N ILE A 32 10.18 -9.76 -10.30
CA ILE A 32 11.32 -9.36 -11.16
C ILE A 32 11.61 -7.87 -10.99
N LEU A 33 10.56 -7.03 -10.99
CA LEU A 33 10.67 -5.57 -10.79
C LEU A 33 11.30 -5.22 -9.44
N GLU A 34 10.98 -5.95 -8.38
CA GLU A 34 11.58 -5.82 -7.06
C GLU A 34 13.08 -6.14 -7.10
N GLU A 35 13.48 -7.28 -7.68
CA GLU A 35 14.88 -7.72 -7.74
C GLU A 35 15.78 -6.78 -8.56
N ILE A 36 15.25 -6.13 -9.61
CA ILE A 36 16.01 -5.13 -10.39
C ILE A 36 16.11 -3.76 -9.68
N GLY A 37 15.49 -3.60 -8.50
CA GLY A 37 15.55 -2.37 -7.71
C GLY A 37 14.65 -1.23 -8.22
N ILE A 38 13.62 -1.52 -9.02
CA ILE A 38 12.76 -0.47 -9.59
C ILE A 38 12.04 0.34 -8.51
N VAL A 39 11.73 -0.30 -7.38
CA VAL A 39 11.06 0.29 -6.22
C VAL A 39 11.86 1.49 -5.71
N LYS A 40 13.20 1.37 -5.66
CA LYS A 40 14.07 2.46 -5.21
C LYS A 40 14.08 3.64 -6.17
N ILE A 41 14.09 3.35 -7.48
CA ILE A 41 14.04 4.39 -8.52
C ILE A 41 12.73 5.17 -8.43
N ILE A 42 11.60 4.46 -8.32
CA ILE A 42 10.27 5.07 -8.22
C ILE A 42 10.10 5.81 -6.89
N SER A 43 10.67 5.28 -5.80
CA SER A 43 10.69 5.96 -4.49
C SER A 43 11.30 7.36 -4.57
N ASN A 44 12.44 7.52 -5.26
CA ASN A 44 13.08 8.83 -5.40
C ASN A 44 12.19 9.82 -6.19
N LEU A 45 11.40 9.32 -7.16
CA LEU A 45 10.44 10.14 -7.89
C LEU A 45 9.24 10.54 -7.01
N PHE A 46 8.86 9.68 -6.07
CA PHE A 46 7.73 9.90 -5.15
C PHE A 46 8.11 10.71 -3.90
N GLU A 47 9.39 10.90 -3.62
CA GLU A 47 9.90 11.70 -2.51
C GLU A 47 9.22 13.08 -2.36
N PRO A 48 9.12 13.93 -3.40
CA PRO A 48 8.44 15.22 -3.27
C PRO A 48 6.95 15.07 -2.93
N ILE A 49 6.29 14.01 -3.41
CA ILE A 49 4.88 13.75 -3.13
C ILE A 49 4.70 13.37 -1.65
N VAL A 50 5.61 12.56 -1.12
CA VAL A 50 5.59 12.11 0.28
C VAL A 50 5.84 13.28 1.23
N GLN A 51 6.78 14.15 0.89
CA GLN A 51 7.05 15.36 1.68
C GLN A 51 5.85 16.32 1.72
N LEU A 52 5.07 16.42 0.63
CA LEU A 52 3.83 17.21 0.61
C LEU A 52 2.76 16.68 1.58
N LEU A 53 2.85 15.41 1.98
CA LEU A 53 1.97 14.79 2.97
C LEU A 53 2.50 14.96 4.41
N GLY A 54 3.56 15.74 4.62
CA GLY A 54 4.21 15.92 5.92
C GLY A 54 4.96 14.69 6.41
N LEU A 55 5.28 13.75 5.51
CA LEU A 55 6.01 12.53 5.80
C LEU A 55 7.50 12.68 5.49
N PRO A 56 8.40 12.04 6.27
CA PRO A 56 9.81 11.94 5.92
C PRO A 56 10.04 11.25 4.57
N ALA A 57 11.08 11.65 3.85
CA ALA A 57 11.45 11.13 2.53
C ALA A 57 11.64 9.60 2.55
N GLU A 58 12.19 9.09 3.65
CA GLU A 58 12.46 7.68 3.90
C GLU A 58 11.19 6.82 3.92
N LEU A 59 10.01 7.41 4.13
CA LEU A 59 8.74 6.69 4.05
C LEU A 59 8.23 6.54 2.60
N GLY A 60 8.85 7.21 1.63
CA GLY A 60 8.49 7.07 0.22
C GLY A 60 8.69 5.65 -0.29
N ILE A 61 9.76 4.98 0.13
CA ILE A 61 10.03 3.60 -0.27
C ILE A 61 8.98 2.64 0.32
N VAL A 62 8.49 2.92 1.53
CA VAL A 62 7.42 2.14 2.17
C VAL A 62 6.13 2.26 1.37
N TRP A 63 5.74 3.47 0.98
CA TRP A 63 4.52 3.69 0.21
C TRP A 63 4.61 3.09 -1.20
N VAL A 64 5.73 3.29 -1.91
CA VAL A 64 5.95 2.71 -3.25
C VAL A 64 5.98 1.18 -3.20
N THR A 65 6.60 0.59 -2.17
CA THR A 65 6.56 -0.86 -1.94
C THR A 65 5.12 -1.35 -1.77
N ALA A 66 4.28 -0.62 -1.04
CA ALA A 66 2.88 -0.99 -0.86
C ALA A 66 2.07 -0.92 -2.16
N ILE A 67 2.35 0.09 -3.00
CA ILE A 67 1.70 0.32 -4.29
C ILE A 67 2.07 -0.78 -5.31
N ILE A 68 3.36 -1.10 -5.41
CA ILE A 68 3.90 -1.98 -6.46
C ILE A 68 3.87 -3.45 -6.04
N ILE A 69 4.29 -3.74 -4.81
CA ILE A 69 4.51 -5.11 -4.33
C ILE A 69 3.29 -5.62 -3.56
N ASN A 70 3.13 -5.16 -2.32
CA ASN A 70 1.97 -5.38 -1.46
C ASN A 70 2.20 -4.74 -0.08
N VAL A 71 1.14 -4.71 0.73
CA VAL A 71 1.17 -4.16 2.09
C VAL A 71 2.09 -4.95 3.03
N TYR A 72 2.23 -6.27 2.86
CA TYR A 72 3.08 -7.08 3.75
C TYR A 72 4.57 -6.73 3.60
N ALA A 73 5.04 -6.58 2.36
CA ALA A 73 6.40 -6.12 2.08
C ALA A 73 6.63 -4.71 2.63
N ALA A 74 5.65 -3.82 2.48
CA ALA A 74 5.71 -2.46 3.03
C ALA A 74 5.79 -2.45 4.56
N ILE A 75 5.04 -3.32 5.26
CA ILE A 75 5.10 -3.45 6.72
C ILE A 75 6.50 -3.89 7.17
N ILE A 76 7.10 -4.87 6.49
CA ILE A 76 8.47 -5.31 6.80
C ILE A 76 9.44 -4.14 6.65
N LEU A 77 9.34 -3.39 5.56
CA LEU A 77 10.20 -2.23 5.34
C LEU A 77 9.98 -1.13 6.37
N PHE A 78 8.72 -0.85 6.73
CA PHE A 78 8.35 0.11 7.76
C PHE A 78 8.96 -0.24 9.12
N ILE A 79 8.85 -1.50 9.56
CA ILE A 79 9.41 -1.97 10.84
C ILE A 79 10.94 -1.82 10.88
N ASN A 80 11.61 -1.96 9.74
CA ASN A 80 13.07 -1.79 9.66
C ASN A 80 13.52 -0.32 9.68
N ILE A 81 12.71 0.60 9.17
CA ILE A 81 13.07 2.03 9.04
C ILE A 81 12.61 2.84 10.26
N VAL A 82 11.46 2.50 10.84
CA VAL A 82 10.86 3.29 11.91
C VAL A 82 11.76 3.52 13.14
N PRO A 83 12.64 2.60 13.59
CA PRO A 83 13.51 2.87 14.75
C PRO A 83 14.52 4.00 14.50
N SER A 84 14.83 4.28 13.22
CA SER A 84 15.72 5.39 12.83
C SER A 84 15.00 6.72 12.61
N LEU A 85 13.67 6.77 12.78
CA LEU A 85 12.85 7.95 12.52
C LEU A 85 12.05 8.35 13.76
N ASP A 86 12.07 9.64 14.08
CA ASP A 86 11.16 10.23 15.06
C ASP A 86 9.81 10.56 14.39
N LEU A 87 8.94 9.55 14.31
CA LEU A 87 7.60 9.71 13.73
C LEU A 87 6.56 10.08 14.78
N THR A 88 5.57 10.88 14.38
CA THR A 88 4.33 11.11 15.14
C THR A 88 3.26 10.08 14.78
N VAL A 89 2.29 9.87 15.67
CA VAL A 89 1.12 9.03 15.38
C VAL A 89 0.34 9.58 14.18
N ALA A 90 0.27 10.90 14.04
CA ALA A 90 -0.31 11.59 12.88
C ALA A 90 0.34 11.16 11.55
N GLN A 91 1.68 11.16 11.48
CA GLN A 91 2.42 10.76 10.27
C GLN A 91 2.20 9.28 9.92
N VAL A 92 2.25 8.38 10.91
CA VAL A 92 1.98 6.95 10.68
C VAL A 92 0.53 6.75 10.21
N THR A 93 -0.41 7.53 10.73
CA THR A 93 -1.82 7.47 10.30
C THR A 93 -2.00 7.98 8.86
N VAL A 94 -1.33 9.06 8.47
CA VAL A 94 -1.35 9.56 7.09
C VAL A 94 -0.73 8.53 6.13
N LEU A 95 0.42 7.95 6.47
CA LEU A 95 1.07 6.91 5.67
C LEU A 95 0.15 5.69 5.49
N THR A 96 -0.44 5.20 6.58
CA THR A 96 -1.33 4.02 6.53
C THR A 96 -2.62 4.30 5.76
N LEU A 97 -3.17 5.52 5.82
CA LEU A 97 -4.31 5.92 4.99
C LEU A 97 -3.98 5.86 3.50
N VAL A 98 -2.84 6.43 3.08
CA VAL A 98 -2.48 6.43 1.65
C VAL A 98 -2.16 5.03 1.14
N ILE A 99 -1.58 4.17 1.99
CA ILE A 99 -1.40 2.74 1.68
C ILE A 99 -2.74 2.03 1.57
N LEU A 100 -3.67 2.24 2.51
CA LEU A 100 -4.99 1.62 2.51
C LEU A 100 -5.72 1.83 1.17
N ILE A 101 -5.67 3.06 0.65
CA ILE A 101 -6.34 3.43 -0.60
C ILE A 101 -5.58 2.91 -1.84
N ALA A 102 -4.26 3.05 -1.86
CA ALA A 102 -3.43 2.83 -3.06
C ALA A 102 -2.56 1.57 -3.04
N HIS A 103 -2.83 0.59 -2.18
CA HIS A 103 -2.06 -0.67 -2.19
C HIS A 103 -2.30 -1.49 -3.47
N ASN A 104 -1.26 -2.21 -3.89
CA ASN A 104 -1.29 -3.25 -4.92
C ASN A 104 -1.93 -2.81 -6.26
N ILE A 105 -1.66 -1.57 -6.69
CA ILE A 105 -2.34 -0.91 -7.83
C ILE A 105 -2.24 -1.71 -9.12
N LEU A 106 -1.11 -2.37 -9.38
CA LEU A 106 -0.91 -3.13 -10.62
C LEU A 106 -1.90 -4.30 -10.71
N VAL A 107 -2.05 -5.05 -9.62
CA VAL A 107 -2.97 -6.18 -9.54
C VAL A 107 -4.42 -5.70 -9.53
N GLU A 108 -4.73 -4.73 -8.67
CA GLU A 108 -6.09 -4.19 -8.52
C GLU A 108 -6.61 -3.56 -9.82
N SER A 109 -5.75 -2.88 -10.57
CA SER A 109 -6.11 -2.28 -11.85
C SER A 109 -6.27 -3.33 -12.95
N ALA A 110 -5.51 -4.44 -12.89
CA ALA A 110 -5.69 -5.57 -13.80
C ALA A 110 -7.02 -6.31 -13.54
N ILE A 111 -7.38 -6.50 -12.27
CA ILE A 111 -8.68 -7.06 -11.87
C ILE A 111 -9.82 -6.13 -12.30
N SER A 112 -9.68 -4.82 -12.04
CA SER A 112 -10.65 -3.81 -12.47
C SER A 112 -10.86 -3.82 -13.99
N ARG A 113 -9.78 -4.05 -14.75
CA ARG A 113 -9.84 -4.22 -16.21
C ARG A 113 -10.62 -5.46 -16.64
N ALA A 114 -10.47 -6.57 -15.94
CA ALA A 114 -11.29 -7.75 -16.19
C ALA A 114 -12.78 -7.51 -15.89
N ALA A 115 -13.10 -6.57 -14.98
CA ALA A 115 -14.46 -6.14 -14.67
C ALA A 115 -15.00 -5.01 -15.58
N GLY A 116 -14.23 -4.57 -16.60
CA GLY A 116 -14.66 -3.57 -17.59
C GLY A 116 -14.23 -2.12 -17.32
N VAL A 117 -13.46 -1.85 -16.26
CA VAL A 117 -12.93 -0.51 -15.96
C VAL A 117 -11.54 -0.34 -16.57
N SER A 118 -11.20 0.81 -17.15
CA SER A 118 -9.86 0.97 -17.72
C SER A 118 -8.77 0.91 -16.65
N PHE A 119 -7.66 0.24 -16.97
CA PHE A 119 -6.52 0.06 -16.06
C PHE A 119 -5.96 1.41 -15.56
N PHE A 120 -5.73 2.34 -16.50
CA PHE A 120 -5.15 3.65 -16.19
C PHE A 120 -6.11 4.51 -15.37
N TYR A 121 -7.41 4.49 -15.68
CA TYR A 121 -8.41 5.20 -14.89
C TYR A 121 -8.42 4.69 -13.44
N ALA A 122 -8.47 3.38 -13.23
CA ALA A 122 -8.45 2.79 -11.89
C ALA A 122 -7.17 3.17 -11.12
N SER A 123 -6.01 3.10 -11.78
CA SER A 123 -4.72 3.44 -11.17
C SER A 123 -4.65 4.92 -10.76
N ILE A 124 -4.95 5.83 -11.69
CA ILE A 124 -4.85 7.28 -11.48
C ILE A 124 -5.86 7.72 -10.42
N LEU A 125 -7.08 7.21 -10.47
CA LEU A 125 -8.12 7.53 -9.49
C LEU A 125 -7.69 7.13 -8.08
N ARG A 126 -7.13 5.93 -7.90
CA ARG A 126 -6.68 5.45 -6.58
C ARG A 126 -5.50 6.27 -6.05
N ILE A 127 -4.50 6.54 -6.87
CA ILE A 127 -3.35 7.38 -6.46
C ILE A 127 -3.82 8.80 -6.13
N GLY A 128 -4.67 9.38 -6.97
CA GLY A 128 -5.20 10.73 -6.79
C GLY A 128 -6.02 10.87 -5.50
N ILE A 129 -6.93 9.93 -5.25
CA ILE A 129 -7.73 9.91 -4.01
C ILE A 129 -6.84 9.65 -2.79
N ALA A 130 -5.87 8.75 -2.88
CA ALA A 130 -4.94 8.49 -1.78
C ALA A 130 -4.16 9.76 -1.41
N PHE A 131 -3.58 10.44 -2.42
CA PHE A 131 -2.86 11.69 -2.20
C PHE A 131 -3.77 12.77 -1.62
N LEU A 132 -4.95 12.98 -2.20
CA LEU A 132 -5.90 14.00 -1.72
C LEU A 132 -6.34 13.73 -0.29
N ALA A 133 -6.71 12.49 0.03
CA ALA A 133 -7.14 12.11 1.38
C ALA A 133 -6.00 12.24 2.39
N GLY A 134 -4.79 11.79 2.04
CA GLY A 134 -3.59 11.96 2.86
C GLY A 134 -3.26 13.42 3.11
N TYR A 135 -3.33 14.26 2.08
CA TYR A 135 -3.06 15.69 2.18
C TYR A 135 -4.07 16.41 3.07
N ILE A 136 -5.36 16.13 2.89
CA ILE A 136 -6.42 16.68 3.74
C ILE A 136 -6.19 16.26 5.20
N LEU A 137 -5.92 14.97 5.44
CA LEU A 137 -5.71 14.46 6.78
C LEU A 137 -4.48 15.09 7.44
N TYR A 138 -3.37 15.20 6.72
CA TYR A 138 -2.17 15.90 7.18
C TYR A 138 -2.49 17.33 7.60
N ARG A 139 -3.22 18.09 6.77
CA ARG A 139 -3.61 19.47 7.10
C ARG A 139 -4.49 19.54 8.33
N ILE A 140 -5.44 18.62 8.51
CA ILE A 140 -6.27 18.54 9.71
C ILE A 140 -5.39 18.33 10.96
N TYR A 141 -4.51 17.33 10.94
CA TYR A 141 -3.63 17.06 12.09
C TYR A 141 -2.67 18.21 12.39
N PHE A 142 -2.15 18.87 11.36
CA PHE A 142 -1.28 20.03 11.52
C PHE A 142 -2.02 21.23 12.15
N TYR A 143 -3.23 21.55 11.69
CA TYR A 143 -3.98 22.71 12.20
C TYR A 143 -4.56 22.51 13.59
N PHE A 144 -5.08 21.32 13.88
CA PHE A 144 -5.71 21.03 15.17
C PHE A 144 -4.74 20.47 16.22
N GLY A 145 -3.50 20.14 15.83
CA GLY A 145 -2.50 19.56 16.73
C GLY A 145 -2.84 18.15 17.21
N PHE A 146 -3.69 17.42 16.49
CA PHE A 146 -4.07 16.06 16.86
C PHE A 146 -2.96 15.05 16.57
N LEU A 147 -2.83 14.04 17.43
CA LEU A 147 -1.93 12.88 17.26
C LEU A 147 -0.46 13.24 17.02
N GLN A 148 -0.01 14.38 17.57
CA GLN A 148 1.38 14.84 17.48
C GLN A 148 2.32 14.15 18.48
N GLU A 149 1.78 13.23 19.28
CA GLU A 149 2.57 12.40 20.17
C GLU A 149 3.50 11.46 19.39
N LYS A 150 4.66 11.14 20.00
CA LYS A 150 5.66 10.27 19.40
C LYS A 150 5.07 8.88 19.22
N PHE A 151 5.17 8.36 18.00
CA PHE A 151 4.82 6.98 17.70
C PHE A 151 5.83 6.04 18.38
N SER A 152 5.32 5.06 19.12
CA SER A 152 6.13 4.01 19.74
C SER A 152 5.79 2.65 19.13
N LEU A 153 6.80 1.94 18.62
CA LEU A 153 6.62 0.59 18.11
C LEU A 153 6.50 -0.40 19.28
N VAL A 154 5.35 -1.06 19.41
CA VAL A 154 5.10 -2.06 20.49
C VAL A 154 6.10 -3.24 20.44
N LEU A 155 6.65 -3.56 19.27
CA LEU A 155 7.62 -4.64 19.12
C LEU A 155 8.99 -4.32 19.75
N GLU A 156 9.36 -3.04 19.83
CA GLU A 156 10.63 -2.59 20.44
C GLU A 156 10.56 -2.68 21.98
N GLN A 157 9.38 -2.42 22.55
CA GLN A 157 9.15 -2.47 24.00
C GLN A 157 9.39 -3.87 24.61
N ARG A 158 9.39 -4.94 23.80
CA ARG A 158 9.62 -6.32 24.26
C ARG A 158 11.09 -6.71 24.37
N VAL A 159 12.01 -5.98 23.74
CA VAL A 159 13.45 -6.31 23.74
C VAL A 159 14.19 -5.68 24.92
N ILE A 160 13.63 -4.62 25.51
CA ILE A 160 14.25 -3.84 26.60
C ILE A 160 13.77 -4.31 27.99
N ALA A 161 12.81 -5.24 28.06
CA ALA A 161 12.31 -5.81 29.31
C ALA A 161 13.11 -7.07 29.73
N THR A 162 14.40 -6.91 30.02
CA THR A 162 15.22 -7.87 30.79
C THR A 162 16.28 -7.14 31.59
#